data_AF-A0A1H2LMS6-F1
#
_entry.id   AF-A0A1H2LMS6-F1
#
_cell.length_a   1.000
_cell.length_b   1.000
_cell.length_c   1.000
_cell.angle_alpha   90.00
_cell.angle_beta   90.00
_cell.angle_gamma   90.00
#
_symmetry.space_group_name_H-M   'P 1'
#
loop_
_entity.id
_entity.type
_entity.pdbx_description
1 polymer ?
#
loop_
_entity_poly.entity_id
_entity_poly.type
_entity_poly.pdbx_seq_one_letter_code
_entity_poly.pdbx_strand_id
1 'polypeptide(L)'
;MALIECHECKREISDQAKVCPGCGAKVRGEPKSYAWLWTILILLAGFVWYSTVTTKEQRQDQMAYELCLQDMKKFPGNPIVAGTCTMLRDKYKAKYHREP
;
A
#
# COMPACT_ATOMS: atom_id res chain seq x y z
N MET A 1 -29.48 20.66 -13.12
CA MET A 1 -29.89 21.91 -12.45
C MET A 1 -31.24 21.62 -11.82
N ALA A 2 -31.25 21.40 -10.51
CA ALA A 2 -32.46 21.24 -9.72
C ALA A 2 -32.72 22.56 -8.99
N LEU A 3 -33.98 22.98 -8.91
CA LEU A 3 -34.33 24.05 -7.97
C LEU A 3 -34.54 23.39 -6.60
N ILE A 4 -33.84 23.89 -5.60
CA ILE A 4 -34.02 23.51 -4.20
C ILE A 4 -34.78 24.61 -3.48
N GLU A 5 -35.55 24.24 -2.47
CA GLU A 5 -36.27 25.21 -1.64
C GLU A 5 -35.31 25.84 -0.62
N CYS A 6 -35.30 27.16 -0.52
CA CYS A 6 -34.51 27.85 0.49
C CYS A 6 -35.02 27.52 1.90
N HIS A 7 -34.14 27.03 2.77
CA HIS A 7 -34.48 26.64 4.15
C HIS A 7 -35.03 27.78 5.03
N GLU A 8 -34.79 29.05 4.68
CA GLU A 8 -35.31 30.20 5.42
C GLU A 8 -36.57 30.80 4.78
N CYS A 9 -36.46 31.26 3.54
CA CYS A 9 -37.53 32.01 2.88
C CYS A 9 -38.47 31.16 2.01
N LYS A 10 -38.23 29.85 1.92
CA LYS A 10 -39.02 28.88 1.13
C LYS A 10 -39.15 29.19 -0.36
N ARG A 11 -38.33 30.11 -0.87
CA ARG A 11 -38.28 30.45 -2.28
C ARG A 11 -37.44 29.41 -3.03
N GLU A 12 -37.88 29.05 -4.23
CA GLU A 12 -37.15 28.15 -5.11
C GLU A 12 -35.86 28.82 -5.59
N ILE A 13 -34.72 28.17 -5.37
CA ILE A 13 -33.38 28.66 -5.72
C ILE A 13 -32.59 27.56 -6.41
N SER A 14 -31.60 27.92 -7.22
CA SER A 14 -30.73 26.93 -7.88
C SER A 14 -29.92 26.11 -6.86
N ASP A 15 -29.79 24.80 -7.07
CA ASP A 15 -28.94 23.90 -6.29
C ASP A 15 -27.46 24.34 -6.23
N GLN A 16 -27.04 25.16 -7.20
CA GLN A 16 -25.68 25.70 -7.31
C GLN A 16 -25.51 27.07 -6.63
N ALA A 17 -26.58 27.71 -6.17
CA ALA A 17 -26.49 29.02 -5.54
C ALA A 17 -25.76 28.90 -4.20
N LYS A 18 -24.66 29.63 -3.99
CA LYS A 18 -23.95 29.66 -2.68
C LYS A 18 -24.74 30.41 -1.60
N VAL A 19 -25.56 31.36 -2.02
CA VAL A 19 -26.36 32.26 -1.17
C VAL A 19 -27.72 32.45 -1.83
N CYS A 20 -28.79 32.45 -1.04
CA CYS A 20 -30.15 32.71 -1.51
C CYS A 20 -30.30 34.19 -1.92
N PRO A 21 -30.71 34.50 -3.17
CA PRO A 21 -30.92 35.88 -3.61
C PRO A 21 -32.15 36.56 -2.98
N GLY A 22 -33.06 35.80 -2.37
CA GLY A 22 -34.28 36.34 -1.76
C GLY A 22 -34.09 36.84 -0.33
N CYS A 23 -33.29 36.15 0.48
CA CYS A 23 -33.11 36.46 1.91
C CYS A 23 -31.65 36.59 2.34
N GLY A 24 -30.68 36.23 1.49
CA GLY A 24 -29.26 36.25 1.83
C GLY A 24 -28.76 35.04 2.62
N ALA A 25 -29.60 34.03 2.88
CA ALA A 25 -29.20 32.83 3.62
C ALA A 25 -28.19 31.98 2.84
N LYS A 26 -27.18 31.44 3.52
CA LYS A 26 -26.12 30.62 2.93
C LYS A 26 -26.67 29.22 2.61
N VAL A 27 -26.53 28.79 1.36
CA VAL A 27 -26.96 27.46 0.94
C VAL A 27 -25.86 26.48 1.30
N ARG A 28 -26.19 25.39 2.00
CA ARG A 28 -25.23 24.32 2.30
C ARG A 28 -24.90 23.59 0.99
N GLY A 29 -23.88 24.09 0.31
CA GLY A 29 -23.31 23.46 -0.87
C GLY A 29 -22.75 22.08 -0.52
N GLU A 30 -23.04 21.14 -1.42
CA GLU A 30 -22.53 19.79 -1.62
C GLU A 30 -21.71 19.12 -0.50
N PRO A 31 -22.10 17.90 -0.06
CA PRO A 31 -21.25 17.11 0.82
C PRO A 31 -19.91 16.86 0.12
N LYS A 32 -18.81 17.36 0.71
CA LYS A 32 -17.46 17.06 0.23
C LYS A 32 -17.29 15.54 0.20
N SER A 33 -17.37 14.97 -1.00
CA SER A 33 -17.26 13.53 -1.19
C SER A 33 -15.85 13.10 -0.80
N TYR A 34 -15.74 12.37 0.31
CA TYR A 34 -14.50 11.78 0.79
C TYR A 34 -14.06 10.55 -0.02
N ALA A 35 -14.57 10.38 -1.24
CA ALA A 35 -14.18 9.29 -2.15
C ALA A 35 -12.66 9.24 -2.35
N TRP A 36 -12.02 10.41 -2.42
CA TRP A 36 -10.56 10.51 -2.54
C TRP A 36 -9.81 10.04 -1.27
N LEU A 37 -10.39 10.20 -0.08
CA LEU A 37 -9.78 9.67 1.15
C LEU A 37 -9.72 8.14 1.14
N TRP A 38 -10.79 7.48 0.67
CA TRP A 38 -10.82 6.03 0.55
C TRP A 38 -9.77 5.52 -0.46
N THR A 39 -9.57 6.21 -1.58
CA THR A 39 -8.52 5.84 -2.54
C THR A 39 -7.11 5.93 -1.93
N ILE A 40 -6.83 6.98 -1.14
CA ILE A 40 -5.54 7.14 -0.44
C ILE A 40 -5.37 6.04 0.61
N LEU A 41 -6.42 5.71 1.35
CA LEU A 41 -6.38 4.71 2.42
C LEU A 41 -6.09 3.30 1.87
N ILE A 42 -6.70 2.93 0.74
CA ILE A 42 -6.45 1.66 0.05
C ILE A 42 -5.01 1.60 -0.48
N LEU A 43 -4.51 2.69 -1.09
CA LEU A 43 -3.13 2.74 -1.57
C LEU A 43 -2.11 2.62 -0.43
N LEU A 44 -2.33 3.32 0.68
CA LEU A 44 -1.48 3.22 1.87
C LEU A 44 -1.51 1.80 2.48
N ALA A 45 -2.69 1.20 2.62
CA ALA A 45 -2.82 -0.16 3.14
C ALA A 45 -2.13 -1.19 2.23
N GLY A 46 -2.27 -1.06 0.90
CA GLY A 46 -1.57 -1.89 -0.08
C GLY A 46 -0.05 -1.74 -0.02
N PHE A 47 0.45 -0.51 0.16
CA PHE A 47 1.89 -0.24 0.30
C PHE A 47 2.47 -0.82 1.60
N VAL A 48 1.76 -0.70 2.72
CA VAL A 48 2.17 -1.32 4.00
C VAL A 48 2.12 -2.85 3.91
N TRP A 49 1.10 -3.42 3.29
CA TRP A 49 1.04 -4.87 3.05
C TRP A 49 2.22 -5.33 2.18
N TYR A 50 2.50 -4.61 1.09
CA TYR A 50 3.61 -4.95 0.20
C TYR A 50 4.97 -4.90 0.91
N SER A 51 5.25 -3.83 1.64
CA SER A 51 6.52 -3.64 2.37
C SER A 51 6.70 -4.63 3.52
N THR A 52 5.62 -4.96 4.25
CA THR A 52 5.69 -6.01 5.27
C THR A 52 5.88 -7.39 4.64
N VAL A 53 5.32 -7.69 3.46
CA VAL A 53 5.50 -8.99 2.77
C VAL A 53 6.92 -9.19 2.25
N THR A 54 7.53 -8.18 1.64
CA THR A 54 8.90 -8.30 1.13
C THR A 54 9.94 -8.49 2.23
N THR A 55 9.73 -7.89 3.41
CA THR A 55 10.67 -7.98 4.54
C THR A 55 10.68 -9.34 5.26
N LYS A 56 9.53 -10.03 5.35
CA LYS A 56 9.50 -11.40 5.93
C LYS A 56 10.21 -12.40 5.03
N GLU A 57 10.02 -12.28 3.72
CA GLU A 57 10.58 -13.20 2.74
C GLU A 57 12.11 -13.14 2.71
N GLN A 58 12.68 -11.93 2.77
CA GLN A 58 14.12 -11.74 2.75
C GLN A 58 14.84 -12.36 3.97
N ARG A 59 14.25 -12.30 5.18
CA ARG A 59 14.84 -12.90 6.39
C ARG A 59 14.93 -14.41 6.30
N GLN A 60 13.93 -15.05 5.68
CA GLN A 60 13.90 -16.50 5.56
C GLN A 60 14.99 -17.01 4.62
N ASP A 61 15.23 -16.31 3.51
CA ASP A 61 16.27 -16.69 2.55
C ASP A 61 17.69 -16.51 3.13
N GLN A 62 17.93 -15.52 4.00
CA GLN A 62 19.22 -15.36 4.68
C GLN A 62 19.51 -16.49 5.69
N MET A 63 18.52 -16.92 6.48
CA MET A 63 18.70 -18.03 7.43
C MET A 63 19.04 -19.35 6.74
N ALA A 64 18.47 -19.59 5.55
CA ALA A 64 18.78 -20.77 4.75
C ALA A 64 20.25 -20.80 4.30
N TYR A 65 20.83 -19.63 3.99
CA TYR A 65 22.26 -19.53 3.65
C TYR A 65 23.16 -19.80 4.86
N GLU A 66 22.82 -19.27 6.04
CA GLU A 66 23.60 -19.54 7.26
C GLU A 66 23.58 -21.01 7.68
N LEU A 67 22.42 -21.68 7.60
CA LEU A 67 22.30 -23.13 7.83
C LEU A 67 23.20 -23.92 6.87
N CYS A 68 23.28 -23.51 5.60
CA CYS A 68 24.15 -24.15 4.62
C CYS A 68 25.66 -23.97 4.96
N LEU A 69 26.06 -22.79 5.43
CA LEU A 69 27.43 -22.56 5.93
C LEU A 69 27.74 -23.41 7.17
N GLN A 70 26.74 -23.66 8.02
CA GLN A 70 26.88 -24.56 9.16
C GLN A 70 27.09 -26.01 8.72
N ASP A 71 26.36 -26.47 7.70
CA ASP A 71 26.54 -27.82 7.14
C ASP A 71 27.92 -28.00 6.47
N MET A 72 28.42 -26.97 5.79
CA MET A 72 29.77 -26.96 5.22
C MET A 72 30.86 -27.16 6.28
N LYS A 73 30.69 -26.59 7.48
CA LYS A 73 31.61 -26.81 8.60
C LYS A 73 31.53 -28.24 9.15
N LYS A 74 30.36 -28.87 9.07
CA LYS A 74 30.11 -30.21 9.61
C LYS A 74 30.60 -31.32 8.67
N PHE A 75 30.55 -31.11 7.36
CA PHE A 75 30.97 -32.07 6.34
C PHE A 75 32.02 -31.47 5.39
N PRO A 76 33.28 -31.36 5.82
CA PRO A 76 34.34 -30.82 4.98
C PRO A 76 34.54 -31.72 3.74
N GLY A 77 34.48 -31.12 2.54
CA GLY A 77 34.82 -31.79 1.28
C GLY A 77 33.66 -32.49 0.56
N ASN A 78 32.40 -32.33 1.00
CA ASN A 78 31.24 -32.85 0.25
C ASN A 78 30.84 -31.89 -0.90
N PRO A 79 31.00 -32.29 -2.18
CA PRO A 79 30.69 -31.42 -3.33
C PRO A 79 29.20 -31.11 -3.48
N ILE A 80 28.32 -31.96 -2.95
CA ILE A 80 26.86 -31.77 -3.03
C ILE A 80 26.46 -30.54 -2.21
N VAL A 81 27.00 -30.42 -0.99
CA VAL A 81 26.69 -29.31 -0.07
C VAL A 81 27.24 -27.99 -0.62
N ALA A 82 28.43 -28.02 -1.24
CA ALA A 82 28.98 -26.83 -1.89
C ALA A 82 28.11 -26.37 -3.08
N GLY A 83 27.62 -27.30 -3.89
CA GLY A 83 26.76 -27.01 -5.03
C GLY A 83 25.38 -26.47 -4.63
N THR A 84 24.78 -26.98 -3.55
CA THR A 84 23.50 -26.44 -3.06
C THR A 84 23.68 -25.02 -2.50
N CYS A 85 24.75 -24.75 -1.76
CA CYS A 85 25.06 -23.42 -1.24
C CYS A 85 25.25 -22.37 -2.34
N THR A 86 25.91 -22.72 -3.45
CA THR A 86 26.08 -21.78 -4.58
C THR A 86 24.75 -21.49 -5.26
N MET A 87 23.91 -22.50 -5.50
CA MET A 87 22.58 -22.30 -6.08
C MET A 87 21.67 -21.42 -5.21
N LEU A 88 21.68 -21.62 -3.89
CA LEU A 88 20.90 -20.79 -2.96
C LEU A 88 21.33 -19.32 -3.02
N ARG A 89 22.64 -19.07 -3.06
CA ARG A 89 23.20 -17.71 -3.21
C ARG A 89 22.83 -17.08 -4.55
N ASP A 90 22.91 -17.81 -5.67
CA ASP A 90 22.55 -17.29 -6.99
C ASP A 90 21.05 -16.95 -7.06
N LYS A 91 20.18 -17.79 -6.48
CA LYS A 91 18.74 -17.49 -6.37
C LYS A 91 18.48 -16.25 -5.53
N TYR A 92 19.17 -16.08 -4.40
CA TYR A 92 19.06 -14.88 -3.57
C TYR A 92 19.48 -13.63 -4.33
N LYS A 93 20.61 -13.70 -5.04
CA LYS A 93 21.14 -12.60 -5.86
C LYS A 93 20.21 -12.24 -7.02
N ALA A 94 19.62 -13.22 -7.71
CA ALA A 94 18.66 -12.99 -8.78
C ALA A 94 17.36 -12.33 -8.28
N LYS A 95 16.92 -12.70 -7.06
CA LYS A 95 15.66 -12.21 -6.48
C LYS A 95 15.80 -10.82 -5.86
N TYR A 96 16.85 -10.59 -5.06
CA TYR A 96 17.01 -9.35 -4.30
C TYR A 96 18.07 -8.40 -4.87
N HIS A 97 18.79 -8.81 -5.91
CA HIS A 97 19.88 -8.03 -6.52
C HIS A 97 20.93 -7.58 -5.50
N ARG A 98 21.10 -8.35 -4.41
CA ARG A 98 22.07 -8.14 -3.32
C ARG A 98 22.69 -9.47 -2.93
N GLU A 99 23.86 -9.42 -2.30
CA GLU A 99 24.49 -10.61 -1.71
C GLU A 99 23.90 -10.88 -0.32
N PRO A 100 23.67 -12.16 0.05
CA PRO A 100 23.05 -12.54 1.32
C PRO A 100 23.92 -12.21 2.53
#